data_AF-A0ABD4KV67-F1
#
_entry.id   AF-A0ABD4KV67-F1
#
_cell.length_a   1.000
_cell.length_b   1.000
_cell.length_c   1.000
_cell.angle_alpha   90.00
_cell.angle_beta   90.00
_cell.angle_gamma   90.00
#
_symmetry.space_group_name_H-M   'P 1'
#
loop_
_entity.id
_entity.type
_entity.pdbx_description
1 polymer ?
#
loop_
_entity_poly.entity_id
_entity_poly.type
_entity_poly.pdbx_seq_one_letter_code
_entity_poly.pdbx_strand_id
1 'polypeptide(L)'
;DLERLIHESLEQLGWSADAKSIAERVHRLNIGLPLEDEFSIICGWLGQCSLVHKLDQQQYPATSKNDFQVPDLLANFNVRGAGSTSVLIEVKSCEKNVLSLRPDYVSKLKTYGQLLGLPVLIAWRKYGIWSLVDLDVFSKAKSNFNLNFNDAMRNSLMGKFLGD
;
A
#
# COMPACT_ATOMS: atom_id res chain seq x y z
N ASP A 1 20.77 -19.87 3.85
CA ASP A 1 19.89 -19.25 2.85
C ASP A 1 20.49 -18.03 2.13
N LEU A 2 21.56 -17.41 2.63
CA LEU A 2 22.26 -16.31 1.93
C LEU A 2 22.88 -16.75 0.59
N GLU A 3 23.41 -17.97 0.52
CA GLU A 3 23.98 -18.55 -0.71
C GLU A 3 22.95 -18.65 -1.85
N ARG A 4 21.70 -19.01 -1.52
CA ARG A 4 20.57 -19.03 -2.46
C ARG A 4 20.25 -17.62 -2.96
N LEU A 5 20.18 -16.63 -2.06
CA LEU A 5 19.89 -15.24 -2.40
C LEU A 5 20.99 -14.62 -3.29
N ILE A 6 22.26 -14.99 -3.07
CA ILE A 6 23.39 -14.60 -3.92
C ILE A 6 23.23 -15.22 -5.32
N HIS A 7 22.90 -16.51 -5.41
CA HIS A 7 22.69 -17.20 -6.69
C HIS A 7 21.55 -16.58 -7.51
N GLU A 8 20.39 -16.35 -6.88
CA GLU A 8 19.23 -15.69 -7.52
C GLU A 8 19.55 -14.25 -7.95
N SER A 9 20.39 -13.53 -7.20
CA SER A 9 20.84 -12.18 -7.57
C SER A 9 21.76 -12.19 -8.80
N LEU A 10 22.67 -13.17 -8.88
CA LEU A 10 23.60 -13.33 -10.00
C LEU A 10 22.89 -13.76 -11.29
N GLU A 11 21.88 -14.64 -11.20
CA GLU A 11 21.07 -15.04 -12.35
C GLU A 11 20.31 -13.88 -12.98
N GLN A 12 19.82 -12.94 -12.15
CA GLN A 12 19.00 -11.82 -12.62
C GLN A 12 19.83 -10.63 -13.13
N LEU A 13 21.00 -10.36 -12.55
CA LEU A 13 21.86 -9.24 -12.93
C LEU A 13 22.91 -9.63 -13.99
N GLY A 14 23.15 -10.94 -14.16
CA GLY A 14 24.24 -11.47 -14.96
C GLY A 14 25.55 -11.54 -14.17
N TRP A 15 26.41 -12.48 -14.56
CA TRP A 15 27.69 -12.79 -13.89
C TRP A 15 28.73 -11.65 -13.92
N SER A 16 28.47 -10.58 -14.68
CA SER A 16 29.34 -9.40 -14.80
C SER A 16 28.91 -8.20 -13.94
N ALA A 17 27.87 -8.34 -13.10
CA ALA A 17 27.41 -7.28 -12.21
C ALA A 17 28.45 -6.95 -11.12
N ASP A 18 28.58 -5.68 -10.75
CA ASP A 18 29.51 -5.26 -9.71
C ASP A 18 29.03 -5.66 -8.31
N ALA A 19 29.98 -5.82 -7.38
CA ALA A 19 29.71 -6.30 -6.03
C ALA A 19 28.71 -5.45 -5.24
N LYS A 20 28.61 -4.14 -5.50
CA LYS A 20 27.65 -3.27 -4.83
C LYS A 20 26.23 -3.55 -5.31
N SER A 21 26.04 -3.68 -6.61
CA SER A 21 24.76 -4.05 -7.22
C SER A 21 24.24 -5.41 -6.74
N ILE A 22 25.14 -6.39 -6.60
CA ILE A 22 24.82 -7.72 -6.05
C ILE A 22 24.42 -7.61 -4.57
N ALA A 23 25.20 -6.89 -3.75
CA ALA A 23 24.90 -6.72 -2.32
C ALA A 23 23.55 -6.03 -2.09
N GLU A 24 23.23 -4.98 -2.85
CA GLU A 24 21.92 -4.31 -2.80
C GLU A 24 20.77 -5.24 -3.22
N ARG A 25 20.99 -6.15 -4.18
CA ARG A 25 19.97 -7.11 -4.61
C ARG A 25 19.77 -8.23 -3.59
N VAL A 26 20.84 -8.80 -3.07
CA VAL A 26 20.79 -9.80 -1.99
C VAL A 26 20.10 -9.21 -0.77
N HIS A 27 20.40 -7.96 -0.42
CA HIS A 27 19.74 -7.25 0.67
C HIS A 27 18.23 -7.07 0.43
N ARG A 28 17.83 -6.69 -0.80
CA ARG A 28 16.40 -6.60 -1.18
C ARG A 28 15.69 -7.95 -1.13
N LEU A 29 16.30 -9.02 -1.64
CA LEU A 29 15.69 -10.36 -1.59
C LEU A 29 15.61 -10.88 -0.14
N ASN A 30 16.58 -10.52 0.69
CA ASN A 30 16.60 -10.87 2.12
C ASN A 30 15.55 -10.09 2.93
N ILE A 31 15.24 -8.86 2.55
CA ILE A 31 14.23 -8.00 3.23
C ILE A 31 12.82 -8.22 2.67
N GLY A 32 12.71 -8.71 1.44
CA GLY A 32 11.46 -8.74 0.68
C GLY A 32 11.22 -7.42 -0.08
N LEU A 33 10.16 -7.41 -0.90
CA LEU A 33 9.73 -6.20 -1.60
C LEU A 33 9.25 -5.15 -0.61
N PRO A 34 9.48 -3.85 -0.86
CA PRO A 34 8.74 -2.79 -0.20
C PRO A 34 7.23 -3.07 -0.27
N LEU A 35 6.51 -2.81 0.83
CA LEU A 35 5.10 -3.18 0.95
C LEU A 35 4.22 -2.61 -0.18
N GLU A 36 4.53 -1.39 -0.60
CA GLU A 36 3.85 -0.74 -1.72
C GLU A 36 4.09 -1.46 -3.04
N ASP A 37 5.31 -2.00 -3.26
CA ASP A 37 5.64 -2.76 -4.47
C ASP A 37 4.93 -4.12 -4.43
N GLU A 38 4.94 -4.79 -3.28
CA GLU A 38 4.21 -6.05 -3.07
C GLU A 38 2.71 -5.85 -3.38
N PHE A 39 2.09 -4.80 -2.82
CA PHE A 39 0.67 -4.54 -3.05
C PHE A 39 0.36 -4.12 -4.49
N SER A 40 1.25 -3.34 -5.13
CA SER A 40 1.11 -2.94 -6.53
C SER A 40 1.10 -4.16 -7.47
N ILE A 41 1.97 -5.14 -7.20
CA ILE A 41 2.03 -6.40 -7.95
C ILE A 41 0.74 -7.19 -7.76
N ILE A 42 0.24 -7.31 -6.52
CA ILE A 42 -1.04 -7.99 -6.22
C ILE A 42 -2.19 -7.35 -7.00
N CYS A 43 -2.25 -6.01 -7.03
CA CYS A 43 -3.26 -5.30 -7.80
C CYS A 43 -3.19 -5.66 -9.29
N GLY A 44 -1.99 -5.68 -9.87
CA GLY A 44 -1.78 -6.01 -11.29
C GLY A 44 -2.13 -7.47 -11.64
N TRP A 45 -1.89 -8.42 -10.74
CA TRP A 45 -2.14 -9.84 -11.01
C TRP A 45 -3.61 -10.24 -11.01
N LEU A 46 -4.43 -9.60 -10.17
CA LEU A 46 -5.84 -9.99 -10.00
C LEU A 46 -6.76 -9.44 -11.13
N GLY A 47 -6.18 -8.82 -12.17
CA GLY A 47 -6.79 -8.66 -13.49
C GLY A 47 -7.86 -7.57 -13.62
N GLN A 48 -8.39 -7.04 -12.51
CA GLN A 48 -9.29 -5.89 -12.52
C GLN A 48 -8.56 -4.54 -12.46
N CYS A 49 -7.25 -4.53 -12.17
CA CYS A 49 -6.47 -3.30 -12.11
C CYS A 49 -5.96 -2.90 -13.51
N SER A 50 -6.22 -1.65 -13.87
CA SER A 50 -5.78 -1.05 -15.14
C SER A 50 -4.59 -0.11 -14.97
N LEU A 51 -4.37 0.41 -13.75
CA LEU A 51 -3.26 1.28 -13.41
C LEU A 51 -2.98 1.18 -11.91
N VAL A 52 -1.70 1.09 -11.55
CA VAL A 52 -1.20 1.44 -10.22
C VAL A 52 -0.04 2.41 -10.42
N HIS A 53 -0.10 3.56 -9.76
CA HIS A 53 0.92 4.60 -9.81
C HIS A 53 1.35 4.94 -8.38
N LYS A 54 2.63 4.76 -8.08
CA LYS A 54 3.20 5.17 -6.80
C LYS A 54 3.34 6.69 -6.76
N LEU A 55 2.85 7.31 -5.69
CA LEU A 55 2.86 8.77 -5.53
C LEU A 55 4.08 9.21 -4.73
N ASP A 56 4.67 10.33 -5.13
CA ASP A 56 5.77 10.95 -4.39
C ASP A 56 5.21 11.80 -3.22
N GLN A 57 5.86 11.70 -2.06
CA GLN A 57 5.56 12.47 -0.85
C GLN A 57 6.19 13.87 -0.88
N GLN A 58 6.95 14.20 -1.91
CA GLN A 58 7.48 15.54 -2.13
C GLN A 58 6.32 16.50 -2.45
N GLN A 59 6.18 17.53 -1.61
CA GLN A 59 5.16 18.56 -1.77
C GLN A 59 5.82 19.95 -1.70
N TYR A 60 5.28 20.88 -2.50
CA TYR A 60 5.67 22.29 -2.50
C TYR A 60 4.40 23.17 -2.53
N PRO A 61 4.34 24.25 -1.72
CA PRO A 61 5.32 24.66 -0.71
C PRO A 61 5.41 23.64 0.43
N ALA A 62 6.54 23.58 1.13
CA ALA A 62 6.74 22.58 2.19
C ALA A 62 5.67 22.63 3.30
N THR A 63 5.01 23.79 3.48
CA THR A 63 3.90 23.99 4.41
C THR A 63 2.65 23.20 4.06
N SER A 64 2.46 22.75 2.82
CA SER A 64 1.28 21.95 2.43
C SER A 64 1.18 20.63 3.20
N LYS A 65 2.31 20.11 3.70
CA LYS A 65 2.36 18.91 4.57
C LYS A 65 1.62 19.09 5.90
N ASN A 66 1.29 20.33 6.27
CA ASN A 66 0.45 20.61 7.44
C ASN A 66 -1.01 20.19 7.21
N ASP A 67 -1.48 20.25 5.96
CA ASP A 67 -2.88 20.04 5.61
C ASP A 67 -3.10 18.75 4.82
N PHE A 68 -2.06 18.28 4.13
CA PHE A 68 -2.15 17.17 3.20
C PHE A 68 -1.17 16.05 3.51
N GLN A 69 -1.68 14.84 3.44
CA GLN A 69 -0.90 13.61 3.40
C GLN A 69 -1.20 12.96 2.06
N VAL A 70 -0.18 12.86 1.21
CA VAL A 70 -0.28 12.15 -0.07
C VAL A 70 -0.33 10.65 0.27
N PRO A 71 -1.30 9.87 -0.23
CA PRO A 71 -1.30 8.42 -0.08
C PRO A 71 -0.19 7.78 -0.91
N ASP A 72 0.18 6.54 -0.62
CA ASP A 72 1.30 5.88 -1.31
C ASP A 72 1.01 5.56 -2.79
N LEU A 73 -0.24 5.23 -3.12
CA LEU A 73 -0.63 4.79 -4.46
C LEU A 73 -1.89 5.50 -4.96
N LEU A 74 -1.96 5.71 -6.27
CA LEU A 74 -3.19 5.90 -7.04
C LEU A 74 -3.43 4.63 -7.85
N ALA A 75 -4.63 4.06 -7.76
CA ALA A 75 -5.00 2.88 -8.54
C ALA A 75 -6.33 3.07 -9.26
N ASN A 76 -6.45 2.49 -10.46
CA ASN A 76 -7.70 2.45 -11.21
C ASN A 76 -8.11 1.00 -11.49
N PHE A 77 -9.32 0.66 -11.09
CA PHE A 77 -9.89 -0.68 -11.17
C PHE A 77 -11.14 -0.70 -12.04
N ASN A 78 -11.36 -1.79 -12.76
CA ASN A 78 -12.59 -2.07 -13.49
C ASN A 78 -13.52 -2.90 -12.62
N VAL A 79 -14.26 -2.23 -11.74
CA VAL A 79 -15.15 -2.86 -10.77
C VAL A 79 -16.44 -3.31 -11.46
N ARG A 80 -16.81 -4.58 -11.31
CA ARG A 80 -18.05 -5.13 -11.89
C ARG A 80 -19.26 -4.34 -11.40
N GLY A 81 -20.07 -3.85 -12.35
CA GLY A 81 -21.28 -3.08 -12.07
C GLY A 81 -21.07 -1.60 -11.73
N ALA A 82 -19.84 -1.16 -11.45
CA ALA A 82 -19.50 0.25 -11.19
C ALA A 82 -18.61 0.88 -12.28
N GLY A 83 -18.00 0.06 -13.13
CA GLY A 83 -17.09 0.53 -14.18
C GLY A 83 -15.72 0.94 -13.65
N SER A 84 -15.08 1.87 -14.34
CA SER A 84 -13.76 2.38 -13.96
C SER A 84 -13.84 3.16 -12.65
N THR A 85 -13.15 2.67 -11.62
CA THR A 85 -13.11 3.28 -10.29
C THR A 85 -11.66 3.59 -9.92
N SER A 86 -11.35 4.89 -9.81
CA SER A 86 -10.07 5.36 -9.30
C SER A 86 -10.13 5.56 -7.78
N VAL A 87 -9.08 5.14 -7.09
CA VAL A 87 -8.96 5.25 -5.63
C VAL A 87 -7.53 5.61 -5.25
N LEU A 88 -7.37 6.30 -4.12
CA LEU A 88 -6.08 6.49 -3.46
C LEU A 88 -5.89 5.38 -2.42
N ILE A 89 -4.67 4.89 -2.27
CA ILE A 89 -4.36 3.79 -1.35
C ILE A 89 -3.16 4.16 -0.50
N GLU A 90 -3.35 4.13 0.81
CA GLU A 90 -2.27 4.18 1.79
C GLU A 90 -1.92 2.75 2.22
N VAL A 91 -0.64 2.39 2.17
CA VAL A 91 -0.13 1.06 2.47
C VAL A 91 0.41 1.01 3.89
N LYS A 92 -0.08 0.04 4.67
CA LYS A 92 0.32 -0.15 6.07
C LYS A 92 0.67 -1.59 6.37
N SER A 93 1.62 -1.76 7.28
CA SER A 93 1.80 -2.99 8.05
C SER A 93 1.91 -2.64 9.53
N CYS A 94 1.57 -3.59 10.39
CA CYS A 94 1.88 -3.49 11.80
C CYS A 94 1.96 -4.86 12.45
N GLU A 95 2.83 -5.00 13.46
CA GLU A 95 2.95 -6.25 14.22
C GLU A 95 1.72 -6.53 15.10
N LYS A 96 1.07 -5.47 15.58
CA LYS A 96 -0.11 -5.55 16.45
C LYS A 96 -1.34 -6.00 15.66
N ASN A 97 -2.31 -6.60 16.36
CA ASN A 97 -3.61 -6.98 15.78
C ASN A 97 -4.56 -5.78 15.58
N VAL A 98 -4.11 -4.58 15.90
CA VAL A 98 -4.86 -3.33 15.74
C VAL A 98 -3.96 -2.34 15.01
N LEU A 99 -4.42 -1.89 13.85
CA LEU A 99 -3.85 -0.74 13.15
C LEU A 99 -4.40 0.54 13.79
N SER A 100 -3.50 1.42 14.21
CA SER A 100 -3.84 2.66 14.92
C SER A 100 -3.32 3.87 14.14
N LEU A 101 -4.21 4.75 13.72
CA LEU A 101 -3.93 5.96 12.97
C LEU A 101 -4.21 7.19 13.83
N ARG A 102 -3.29 8.15 13.81
CA ARG A 102 -3.48 9.42 14.53
C ARG A 102 -4.59 10.25 13.86
N PRO A 103 -5.41 11.01 14.62
CA PRO A 103 -6.49 11.80 14.03
C PRO A 103 -6.03 12.84 13.01
N ASP A 104 -4.91 13.53 13.27
CA ASP A 104 -4.34 14.51 12.35
C ASP A 104 -3.94 13.85 11.02
N TYR A 105 -3.31 12.68 11.09
CA TYR A 105 -2.92 11.91 9.92
C TYR A 105 -4.14 11.47 9.08
N VAL A 106 -5.19 10.94 9.73
CA VAL A 106 -6.45 10.60 9.06
C VAL A 106 -7.09 11.84 8.41
N SER A 107 -7.10 12.97 9.11
CA SER A 107 -7.65 14.22 8.58
C SER A 107 -6.92 14.68 7.33
N LYS A 108 -5.58 14.61 7.32
CA LYS A 108 -4.75 15.01 6.17
C LYS A 108 -4.96 14.09 4.96
N LEU A 109 -5.10 12.78 5.19
CA LEU A 109 -5.45 11.82 4.14
C LEU A 109 -6.82 12.13 3.53
N LYS A 110 -7.85 12.34 4.37
CA LYS A 110 -9.19 12.70 3.92
C LYS A 110 -9.20 14.01 3.14
N THR A 111 -8.47 15.02 3.61
CA THR A 111 -8.38 16.33 2.94
C THR A 111 -7.74 16.19 1.56
N TYR A 112 -6.71 15.34 1.42
CA TYR A 112 -6.09 15.06 0.13
C TYR A 112 -7.02 14.28 -0.82
N GLY A 113 -7.74 13.27 -0.30
CA GLY A 113 -8.76 12.56 -1.09
C GLY A 113 -9.88 13.48 -1.58
N GLN A 114 -10.37 14.37 -0.71
CA GLN A 114 -11.37 15.39 -1.06
C GLN A 114 -10.86 16.37 -2.13
N LEU A 115 -9.59 16.80 -2.03
CA LEU A 115 -8.95 17.66 -3.03
C LEU A 115 -9.01 17.05 -4.43
N LEU A 116 -8.79 15.73 -4.54
CA LEU A 116 -8.80 15.00 -5.82
C LEU A 116 -10.18 14.43 -6.19
N GLY A 117 -11.16 14.49 -5.30
CA GLY A 117 -12.46 13.83 -5.49
C GLY A 117 -12.36 12.30 -5.51
N LEU A 118 -11.36 11.72 -4.85
CA LEU A 118 -11.08 10.29 -4.85
C LEU A 118 -11.25 9.69 -3.44
N PRO A 119 -11.82 8.48 -3.31
CA PRO A 119 -11.87 7.77 -2.03
C PRO A 119 -10.46 7.36 -1.60
N VAL A 120 -10.24 7.29 -0.29
CA VAL A 120 -8.98 6.84 0.32
C VAL A 120 -9.20 5.48 0.96
N LEU A 121 -8.47 4.49 0.47
CA LEU A 121 -8.45 3.14 1.01
C LEU A 121 -7.14 2.89 1.76
N ILE A 122 -7.20 1.96 2.72
CA ILE A 122 -6.03 1.48 3.45
C ILE A 122 -5.76 0.03 3.03
N ALA A 123 -4.61 -0.21 2.40
CA ALA A 123 -4.09 -1.55 2.16
C ALA A 123 -3.27 -1.99 3.38
N TRP A 124 -3.81 -2.90 4.19
CA TRP A 124 -3.16 -3.37 5.40
C TRP A 124 -2.69 -4.82 5.26
N ARG A 125 -1.37 -5.02 5.36
CA ARG A 125 -0.72 -6.34 5.45
C ARG A 125 -0.58 -6.79 6.89
N LYS A 126 -1.11 -7.97 7.22
CA LYS A 126 -0.94 -8.62 8.52
C LYS A 126 -0.88 -10.14 8.34
N TYR A 127 0.10 -10.78 8.99
CA TYR A 127 0.33 -12.24 8.88
C TYR A 127 0.49 -12.74 7.43
N GLY A 128 1.03 -11.89 6.54
CA GLY A 128 1.15 -12.19 5.11
C GLY A 128 -0.15 -12.07 4.31
N ILE A 129 -1.26 -11.70 4.95
CA ILE A 129 -2.57 -11.51 4.32
C ILE A 129 -2.81 -10.02 4.11
N TRP A 130 -3.39 -9.68 2.96
CA TRP A 130 -3.74 -8.32 2.58
C TRP A 130 -5.24 -8.07 2.74
N SER A 131 -5.57 -6.91 3.32
CA SER A 131 -6.91 -6.35 3.34
C SER A 131 -6.89 -4.96 2.70
N LEU A 132 -7.95 -4.60 2.00
CA LEU A 132 -8.12 -3.26 1.41
C LEU A 132 -9.43 -2.70 1.92
N VAL A 133 -9.39 -1.69 2.77
CA VAL A 133 -10.60 -1.17 3.46
C VAL A 133 -10.78 0.31 3.20
N ASP A 134 -12.02 0.79 3.27
CA ASP A 134 -12.29 2.23 3.28
C ASP A 134 -11.74 2.85 4.58
N LEU A 135 -11.12 4.04 4.47
CA LEU A 135 -10.60 4.79 5.62
C LEU A 135 -11.70 5.07 6.66
N ASP A 136 -12.96 5.20 6.25
CA ASP A 136 -14.10 5.46 7.13
C ASP A 136 -14.50 4.26 8.01
N VAL A 137 -13.98 3.06 7.74
CA VAL A 137 -14.20 1.88 8.60
C VAL A 137 -13.46 2.00 9.94
N PHE A 138 -12.43 2.86 10.02
CA PHE A 138 -11.72 3.07 11.27
C PHE A 138 -12.61 3.77 12.30
N SER A 139 -12.67 3.19 13.50
CA SER A 139 -13.45 3.76 14.60
C SER A 139 -12.55 4.57 15.54
N LYS A 140 -13.03 5.72 15.99
CA LYS A 140 -12.31 6.51 16.99
C LYS A 140 -12.36 5.78 18.33
N ALA A 141 -11.19 5.44 18.86
CA ALA A 141 -11.03 4.92 20.22
C ALA A 141 -10.89 6.12 21.20
N LYS A 142 -9.98 6.02 22.18
CA LYS A 142 -9.73 7.13 23.14
C LYS A 142 -9.07 8.33 22.47
N SER A 143 -8.02 8.11 21.70
CA SER A 143 -7.21 9.16 21.05
C SER A 143 -7.03 8.94 19.57
N ASN A 144 -6.83 7.70 19.15
CA ASN A 144 -6.55 7.33 17.76
C ASN A 144 -7.76 6.63 17.10
N PHE A 145 -7.72 6.63 15.77
CA PHE A 145 -8.58 5.79 14.94
C PHE A 145 -7.99 4.38 14.88
N ASN A 146 -8.79 3.38 15.21
CA ASN A 146 -8.34 2.00 15.30
C ASN A 146 -9.18 1.09 14.40
N LEU A 147 -8.51 0.09 13.84
CA LEU A 147 -9.13 -1.04 13.14
C LEU A 147 -8.42 -2.32 13.56
N ASN A 148 -9.16 -3.30 14.07
CA ASN A 148 -8.58 -4.61 14.36
C ASN A 148 -8.59 -5.49 13.09
N PHE A 149 -7.72 -6.50 13.07
CA PHE A 149 -7.53 -7.34 11.89
C PHE A 149 -8.79 -8.09 11.45
N ASN A 150 -9.59 -8.59 12.38
CA ASN A 150 -10.83 -9.30 12.04
C ASN A 150 -11.84 -8.38 11.37
N ASP A 151 -11.99 -7.16 11.86
CA ASP A 151 -12.86 -6.16 11.24
C ASP A 151 -12.32 -5.70 9.88
N ALA A 152 -10.98 -5.61 9.71
CA ALA A 152 -10.37 -5.32 8.42
C ALA A 152 -10.69 -6.40 7.38
N MET A 153 -10.60 -7.68 7.76
CA MET A 153 -10.94 -8.80 6.87
C MET A 153 -12.43 -8.81 6.51
N ARG A 154 -13.32 -8.55 7.48
CA ARG A 154 -14.78 -8.49 7.25
C ARG A 154 -15.20 -7.37 6.31
N ASN A 155 -14.51 -6.24 6.36
CA ASN A 155 -14.80 -5.06 5.54
C ASN A 155 -13.87 -4.96 4.32
N SER A 156 -13.10 -6.01 4.02
CA SER A 156 -12.13 -6.00 2.93
C SER A 156 -12.85 -5.90 1.58
N LEU A 157 -12.42 -4.93 0.79
CA LEU A 157 -12.85 -4.65 -0.57
C LEU A 157 -11.95 -5.33 -1.61
N MET A 158 -11.01 -6.19 -1.19
CA MET A 158 -10.12 -6.95 -2.09
C MET A 158 -10.92 -7.70 -3.16
N GLY A 159 -11.92 -8.52 -2.78
CA GLY A 159 -12.75 -9.23 -3.77
C GLY A 159 -13.54 -8.30 -4.70
N LYS A 160 -13.98 -7.13 -4.20
CA LYS A 160 -14.72 -6.15 -5.01
C LYS A 160 -13.85 -5.44 -6.06
N PHE A 161 -12.63 -5.04 -5.68
CA PHE A 161 -11.73 -4.25 -6.53
C PHE A 161 -10.76 -5.09 -7.35
N LEU A 162 -10.39 -6.25 -6.81
CA LEU A 162 -9.38 -7.13 -7.40
C LEU A 162 -10.02 -8.38 -8.00
N GLY A 163 -11.23 -8.78 -7.60
CA GLY A 163 -11.93 -9.90 -8.23
C GLY A 163 -11.56 -11.30 -7.71
N ASP A 164 -10.98 -11.37 -6.51
CA ASP A 164 -10.82 -12.61 -5.72
C ASP A 164 -12.18 -13.21 -5.32
#